data_AF-A0A1I0KAW3-F1
#
_entry.id   AF-A0A1I0KAW3-F1
#
_cell.length_a   1.000
_cell.length_b   1.000
_cell.length_c   1.000
_cell.angle_alpha   90.00
_cell.angle_beta   90.00
_cell.angle_gamma   90.00
#
_symmetry.space_group_name_H-M   'P 1'
#
loop_
_entity.id
_entity.type
_entity.pdbx_description
1 polymer ?
#
loop_
_entity_poly.entity_id
_entity_poly.type
_entity_poly.pdbx_seq_one_letter_code
_entity_poly.pdbx_strand_id
1 'polypeptide(L)'
;MKASLKKHGLIVGNVDDHCLVYSDCWGVYVEHQYASNKFKAAIMELIGDLPEPGECYHYTIGADKELVQEAAIDYPDPFEDWKRAKDFAAITPMFLTAWPHEYLVFQRHSDLSFLTAKRKLSCDVISASELDHMAEGMPRRPSMLCSVLYFKNETTIYWVHTESPETKAREVLFPHMRGISFFEDDWIDQEEEELTDLKEEAAEEQLPY
;
A
#
# COMPACT_ATOMS: atom_id res chain seq x y z
N MET A 1 5.24 6.22 -9.42
CA MET A 1 5.32 6.08 -10.89
C MET A 1 6.46 6.88 -11.53
N LYS A 2 6.34 8.19 -11.80
CA LYS A 2 7.38 8.97 -12.53
C LYS A 2 8.80 8.86 -11.96
N ALA A 3 8.94 8.85 -10.64
CA ALA A 3 10.23 8.69 -9.98
C ALA A 3 10.83 7.29 -10.16
N SER A 4 10.00 6.25 -10.20
CA SER A 4 10.39 4.86 -10.48
C SER A 4 10.87 4.72 -11.92
N LEU A 5 10.09 5.18 -12.89
CA LEU A 5 10.45 5.13 -14.31
C LEU A 5 11.84 5.76 -14.56
N LYS A 6 12.16 6.87 -13.89
CA LYS A 6 13.45 7.55 -14.01
C LYS A 6 14.63 6.83 -13.36
N LYS A 7 14.40 6.01 -12.33
CA LYS A 7 15.48 5.42 -11.51
C LYS A 7 15.67 3.93 -11.73
N HIS A 8 14.57 3.20 -11.81
CA HIS A 8 14.53 1.74 -11.76
C HIS A 8 13.75 1.13 -12.93
N GLY A 9 13.07 1.94 -13.73
CA GLY A 9 12.12 1.50 -14.73
C GLY A 9 10.71 1.35 -14.16
N LEU A 10 9.77 1.02 -15.03
CA LEU A 10 8.38 0.75 -14.70
C LEU A 10 7.89 -0.38 -15.58
N ILE A 11 7.34 -1.43 -14.97
CA ILE A 11 6.71 -2.51 -15.72
C ILE A 11 5.20 -2.25 -15.71
N VAL A 12 4.61 -2.31 -16.90
CA VAL A 12 3.17 -2.10 -17.12
C VAL A 12 2.66 -3.23 -18.00
N GLY A 13 1.57 -3.86 -17.59
CA GLY A 13 0.91 -4.90 -18.37
C GLY A 13 -0.59 -4.93 -18.16
N ASN A 14 -1.25 -5.61 -19.09
CA ASN A 14 -2.65 -6.01 -18.99
C ASN A 14 -2.69 -7.53 -19.01
N VAL A 15 -2.63 -8.14 -17.83
CA VAL A 15 -2.44 -9.59 -17.67
C VAL A 15 -3.59 -10.13 -16.84
N ASP A 16 -4.18 -11.25 -17.28
CA ASP A 16 -5.34 -11.88 -16.63
C ASP A 16 -6.50 -10.92 -16.32
N ASP A 17 -6.80 -10.01 -17.25
CA ASP A 17 -7.82 -8.94 -17.10
C ASP A 17 -7.54 -7.94 -15.96
N HIS A 18 -6.27 -7.82 -15.56
CA HIS A 18 -5.80 -6.87 -14.57
C HIS A 18 -4.75 -5.93 -15.17
N CYS A 19 -4.83 -4.66 -14.77
CA CYS A 19 -3.76 -3.71 -14.97
C CYS A 19 -2.67 -3.96 -13.91
N LEU A 20 -1.52 -4.47 -14.37
CA LEU A 20 -0.33 -4.69 -13.58
C LEU A 20 0.62 -3.52 -13.77
N VAL A 21 0.99 -2.84 -12.70
CA VAL A 21 1.99 -1.75 -12.72
C VAL A 21 2.92 -1.90 -11.54
N TYR A 22 4.22 -2.06 -11.77
CA TYR A 22 5.16 -2.18 -10.67
C TYR A 22 6.57 -1.69 -10.99
N SER A 23 7.34 -1.52 -9.92
CA SER A 23 8.74 -1.11 -9.87
C SER A 23 9.49 -2.08 -8.93
N ASP A 24 10.77 -1.84 -8.77
CA ASP A 24 11.66 -2.51 -7.80
C ASP A 24 11.14 -2.60 -6.34
N CYS A 25 10.37 -1.63 -5.87
CA CYS A 25 10.00 -1.50 -4.44
C CYS A 25 8.50 -1.38 -4.15
N TRP A 26 7.65 -1.37 -5.18
CA TRP A 26 6.20 -1.31 -5.03
C TRP A 26 5.51 -1.81 -6.30
N GLY A 27 4.24 -2.19 -6.19
CA GLY A 27 3.40 -2.43 -7.35
C GLY A 27 1.93 -2.44 -7.02
N VAL A 28 1.12 -2.45 -8.08
CA VAL A 28 -0.34 -2.43 -8.07
C VAL A 28 -0.81 -3.42 -9.13
N TYR A 29 -1.81 -4.21 -8.77
CA TYR A 29 -2.46 -5.21 -9.60
C TYR A 29 -3.97 -5.06 -9.38
N VAL A 30 -4.66 -4.49 -10.35
CA VAL A 30 -6.07 -4.08 -10.22
C VAL A 30 -6.86 -4.60 -11.40
N GLU A 31 -8.03 -5.17 -11.15
CA GLU A 31 -8.97 -5.56 -12.21
C GLU A 31 -9.22 -4.40 -13.18
N HIS A 32 -9.17 -4.66 -14.48
CA HIS A 32 -9.19 -3.61 -15.50
C HIS A 32 -10.43 -2.71 -15.41
N GLN A 33 -11.58 -3.27 -15.03
CA GLN A 33 -12.85 -2.55 -14.87
C GLN A 33 -12.88 -1.61 -13.65
N TYR A 34 -12.12 -1.93 -12.59
CA TYR A 34 -12.05 -1.15 -11.35
C TYR A 34 -10.86 -0.18 -11.32
N ALA A 35 -9.91 -0.32 -12.26
CA ALA A 35 -8.82 0.62 -12.43
C ALA A 35 -9.34 2.03 -12.75
N SER A 36 -9.10 2.99 -11.86
CA SER A 36 -9.64 4.34 -11.99
C SER A 36 -9.14 5.05 -13.26
N ASN A 37 -9.98 5.91 -13.84
CA ASN A 37 -9.60 6.69 -15.03
C ASN A 37 -8.37 7.56 -14.79
N LYS A 38 -8.18 8.06 -13.56
CA LYS A 38 -6.98 8.83 -13.19
C LYS A 38 -5.73 7.95 -13.19
N PHE A 39 -5.84 6.72 -12.69
CA PHE A 39 -4.75 5.76 -12.70
C PHE A 39 -4.35 5.40 -14.14
N LYS A 40 -5.32 5.04 -14.99
CA LYS A 40 -5.10 4.77 -16.42
C LYS A 40 -4.46 5.96 -17.14
N ALA A 41 -5.00 7.17 -16.94
CA ALA A 41 -4.45 8.38 -17.53
C ALA A 41 -3.01 8.67 -17.07
N ALA A 42 -2.69 8.44 -15.79
CA ALA A 42 -1.35 8.63 -15.26
C ALA A 42 -0.32 7.64 -15.86
N ILE A 43 -0.76 6.42 -16.20
CA ILE A 43 0.08 5.45 -16.93
C ILE A 43 0.30 5.96 -18.37
N MET A 44 -0.77 6.31 -19.08
CA MET A 44 -0.70 6.82 -20.46
C MET A 44 0.16 8.09 -20.57
N GLU A 45 0.11 8.99 -19.58
CA GLU A 45 0.99 10.16 -19.53
C GLU A 45 2.49 9.77 -19.52
N LEU A 46 2.83 8.63 -18.95
CA LEU A 46 4.21 8.16 -18.80
C LEU A 46 4.69 7.30 -19.96
N ILE A 47 3.82 6.43 -20.51
CA ILE A 47 4.20 5.42 -21.50
C ILE A 47 3.51 5.57 -22.86
N GLY A 48 2.61 6.54 -23.02
CA GLY A 48 1.83 6.77 -24.23
C GLY A 48 0.50 6.02 -24.20
N ASP A 49 0.56 4.72 -24.49
CA ASP A 49 -0.62 3.87 -24.60
C ASP A 49 -0.61 2.75 -23.56
N LEU A 50 -1.81 2.28 -23.17
CA LEU A 50 -1.95 1.12 -22.29
C LEU A 50 -1.64 -0.17 -23.08
N PRO A 51 -0.96 -1.15 -22.49
CA PRO A 51 -0.76 -2.46 -23.11
C PRO A 51 -2.08 -3.16 -23.44
N GLU A 52 -2.11 -3.85 -24.58
CA GLU A 52 -3.26 -4.67 -24.98
C GLU A 52 -3.39 -5.92 -24.08
N PRO A 53 -4.56 -6.57 -24.03
CA PRO A 53 -4.76 -7.79 -23.25
C PRO A 53 -3.72 -8.88 -23.58
N GLY A 54 -3.02 -9.35 -22.55
CA GLY A 54 -1.93 -10.33 -22.65
C GLY A 54 -0.54 -9.72 -22.84
N GLU A 55 -0.43 -8.40 -22.95
CA GLU A 55 0.85 -7.72 -23.12
C GLU A 55 1.41 -7.19 -21.80
N CYS A 56 2.72 -7.30 -21.64
CA CYS A 56 3.46 -6.74 -20.51
C CYS A 56 4.81 -6.22 -20.99
N TYR A 57 5.15 -5.00 -20.60
CA TYR A 57 6.38 -4.34 -21.03
C TYR A 57 7.11 -3.68 -19.88
N HIS A 58 8.43 -3.72 -19.95
CA HIS A 58 9.34 -2.95 -19.12
C HIS A 58 9.71 -1.65 -19.85
N TYR A 59 9.40 -0.53 -19.20
CA TYR A 59 9.70 0.80 -19.68
C TYR A 59 10.87 1.39 -18.90
N THR A 60 11.86 1.89 -19.61
CA THR A 60 13.02 2.60 -19.05
C THR A 60 13.30 3.89 -19.82
N ILE A 61 14.14 4.76 -19.26
CA ILE A 61 14.59 5.97 -19.95
C ILE A 61 15.99 5.72 -20.49
N GLY A 62 16.14 5.76 -21.81
CA GLY A 62 17.39 5.59 -22.53
C GLY A 62 18.40 6.73 -22.28
N ALA A 63 19.63 6.54 -22.74
CA ALA A 63 20.70 7.54 -22.60
C ALA A 63 20.41 8.85 -23.33
N ASP A 64 19.60 8.78 -24.39
CA ASP A 64 19.06 9.90 -25.17
C ASP A 64 17.84 10.58 -24.52
N LYS A 65 17.40 10.09 -23.35
CA LYS A 65 16.19 10.50 -22.63
C LYS A 65 14.87 10.10 -23.29
N GLU A 66 14.93 9.20 -24.27
CA GLU A 66 13.74 8.63 -24.89
C GLU A 66 13.24 7.42 -24.09
N LEU A 67 11.95 7.13 -24.24
CA LEU A 67 11.33 5.97 -23.61
C LEU A 67 11.74 4.70 -24.37
N VAL A 68 12.31 3.73 -23.66
CA VAL A 68 12.67 2.42 -24.20
C VAL A 68 11.66 1.41 -23.68
N GLN A 69 11.10 0.61 -24.60
CA GLN A 69 10.12 -0.43 -24.32
C GLN A 69 10.70 -1.81 -24.64
N GLU A 70 10.64 -2.72 -23.68
CA GLU A 70 11.09 -4.10 -23.82
C GLU A 70 10.00 -5.05 -23.33
N ALA A 71 9.80 -6.19 -23.99
CA ALA A 71 8.81 -7.17 -23.56
C ALA A 71 9.21 -7.79 -22.21
N ALA A 72 8.28 -7.78 -21.25
CA ALA A 72 8.45 -8.41 -19.94
C ALA A 72 7.68 -9.74 -19.91
N ILE A 73 8.41 -10.85 -19.89
CA ILE A 73 7.83 -12.21 -19.95
C ILE A 73 7.74 -12.84 -18.56
N ASP A 74 8.58 -12.39 -17.62
CA ASP A 74 8.62 -12.87 -16.24
C ASP A 74 8.20 -11.72 -15.32
N TYR A 75 6.96 -11.77 -14.85
CA TYR A 75 6.37 -10.79 -13.95
C TYR A 75 5.76 -11.50 -12.73
N PRO A 76 5.71 -10.83 -11.56
CA PRO A 76 5.20 -11.46 -10.34
C PRO A 76 3.71 -11.77 -10.48
N ASP A 77 3.27 -12.80 -9.75
CA ASP A 77 1.85 -13.07 -9.48
C ASP A 77 1.54 -12.59 -8.04
N PRO A 78 1.01 -11.36 -7.88
CA PRO A 78 0.79 -10.78 -6.57
C PRO A 78 -0.29 -11.50 -5.78
N PHE A 79 -1.20 -12.21 -6.46
CA PHE A 79 -2.27 -12.96 -5.80
C PHE A 79 -1.73 -14.24 -5.17
N GLU A 80 -0.91 -14.99 -5.89
CA GLU A 80 -0.24 -16.17 -5.32
C GLU A 80 0.78 -15.77 -4.25
N ASP A 81 1.51 -14.66 -4.43
CA ASP A 81 2.36 -14.10 -3.38
C ASP A 81 1.58 -13.76 -2.10
N TRP A 82 0.46 -13.04 -2.24
CA TRP A 82 -0.41 -12.70 -1.14
C TRP A 82 -0.97 -13.96 -0.45
N LYS A 83 -1.36 -15.01 -1.20
CA LYS A 83 -1.79 -16.28 -0.60
C LYS A 83 -0.67 -16.97 0.18
N ARG A 84 0.58 -16.86 -0.28
CA ARG A 84 1.77 -17.40 0.40
C ARG A 84 2.13 -16.61 1.66
N ALA A 85 1.77 -15.33 1.71
CA ALA A 85 1.95 -14.46 2.87
C ALA A 85 1.07 -14.91 4.06
N LYS A 86 1.61 -15.79 4.92
CA LYS A 86 0.89 -16.33 6.09
C LYS A 86 0.97 -15.45 7.32
N ASP A 87 1.91 -14.52 7.35
CA ASP A 87 2.02 -13.52 8.40
C ASP A 87 1.26 -12.25 8.00
N PHE A 88 1.08 -11.34 8.94
CA PHE A 88 0.40 -10.07 8.69
C PHE A 88 0.94 -8.97 9.60
N ALA A 89 0.60 -7.73 9.27
CA ALA A 89 1.02 -6.56 10.04
C ALA A 89 -0.17 -5.67 10.40
N ALA A 90 -0.05 -4.97 11.53
CA ALA A 90 -0.92 -3.86 11.88
C ALA A 90 -0.23 -2.54 11.52
N ILE A 91 -0.99 -1.57 11.01
CA ILE A 91 -0.53 -0.19 10.89
C ILE A 91 -0.55 0.41 12.29
N THR A 92 0.56 0.98 12.74
CA THR A 92 0.63 1.67 14.04
C THR A 92 0.27 3.15 13.86
N PRO A 93 -0.11 3.88 14.93
CA PRO A 93 -0.36 5.33 14.85
C PRO A 93 0.91 6.17 14.66
N MET A 94 2.09 5.54 14.54
CA MET A 94 3.37 6.24 14.46
C MET A 94 3.80 6.49 13.02
N PHE A 95 4.39 7.68 12.83
CA PHE A 95 5.14 8.03 11.63
C PHE A 95 6.61 8.25 11.99
N LEU A 96 7.49 7.75 11.13
CA LEU A 96 8.93 8.00 11.26
C LEU A 96 9.39 8.93 10.14
N THR A 97 10.00 10.05 10.53
CA THR A 97 10.59 11.00 9.60
C THR A 97 12.11 10.81 9.58
N ALA A 98 12.62 10.33 8.45
CA ALA A 98 14.06 10.28 8.15
C ALA A 98 14.29 11.14 6.91
N TRP A 99 14.53 12.44 7.13
CA TRP A 99 14.51 13.45 6.07
C TRP A 99 15.39 13.04 4.87
N PRO A 100 14.87 13.13 3.62
CA PRO A 100 13.61 13.75 3.20
C PRO A 100 12.40 12.80 3.13
N HIS A 101 12.50 11.61 3.73
CA HIS A 101 11.49 10.56 3.64
C HIS A 101 10.64 10.43 4.91
N GLU A 102 9.40 10.02 4.70
CA GLU A 102 8.46 9.66 5.77
C GLU A 102 8.08 8.19 5.60
N TYR A 103 7.94 7.51 6.73
CA TYR A 103 7.67 6.09 6.81
C TYR A 103 6.44 5.84 7.68
N LEU A 104 5.55 4.98 7.21
CA LEU A 104 4.58 4.30 8.07
C LEU A 104 5.31 3.24 8.87
N VAL A 105 4.93 3.10 10.15
CA VAL A 105 5.43 2.04 11.02
C VAL A 105 4.36 0.96 11.12
N PHE A 106 4.78 -0.27 10.88
CA PHE A 106 3.94 -1.46 10.99
C PHE A 106 4.46 -2.34 12.12
N GLN A 107 3.57 -3.03 12.81
CA GLN A 107 3.94 -4.09 13.74
C GLN A 107 3.63 -5.44 13.11
N ARG A 108 4.63 -6.32 13.06
CA ARG A 108 4.49 -7.69 12.57
C ARG A 108 3.80 -8.56 13.62
N HIS A 109 2.86 -9.40 13.19
CA HIS A 109 2.09 -10.21 14.13
C HIS A 109 2.91 -11.32 14.80
N SER A 110 3.72 -12.05 14.03
CA SER A 110 4.42 -13.24 14.55
C SER A 110 5.45 -12.98 15.65
N ASP A 111 6.09 -11.81 15.66
CA ASP A 111 7.19 -11.50 16.57
C ASP A 111 7.10 -10.10 17.22
N LEU A 112 6.00 -9.38 16.98
CA LEU A 112 5.76 -8.00 17.43
C LEU A 112 6.86 -7.01 17.05
N SER A 113 7.69 -7.36 16.06
CA SER A 113 8.75 -6.48 15.57
C SER A 113 8.17 -5.34 14.73
N PHE A 114 8.86 -4.20 14.76
CA PHE A 114 8.48 -3.03 14.01
C PHE A 114 9.17 -3.00 12.66
N LEU A 115 8.38 -2.72 11.63
CA LEU A 115 8.79 -2.58 10.25
C LEU A 115 8.41 -1.19 9.75
N THR A 116 9.06 -0.74 8.69
CA THR A 116 8.78 0.55 8.10
C THR A 116 8.63 0.43 6.59
N ALA A 117 7.70 1.18 6.02
CA ALA A 117 7.57 1.32 4.56
C ALA A 117 7.35 2.80 4.20
N LYS A 118 7.83 3.21 3.03
CA LYS A 118 7.71 4.61 2.59
C LYS A 118 6.25 5.03 2.54
N ARG A 119 5.90 6.06 3.30
CA ARG A 119 4.51 6.56 3.43
C ARG A 119 3.88 6.87 2.08
N LYS A 120 4.63 7.50 1.17
CA LYS A 120 4.16 7.86 -0.18
C LYS A 120 3.77 6.66 -1.06
N LEU A 121 4.22 5.45 -0.71
CA LEU A 121 3.94 4.22 -1.44
C LEU A 121 2.92 3.34 -0.72
N SER A 122 2.66 3.59 0.56
CA SER A 122 1.84 2.75 1.43
C SER A 122 0.60 3.44 1.98
N CYS A 123 0.49 4.76 1.85
CA CYS A 123 -0.63 5.58 2.32
C CYS A 123 -1.32 6.21 1.11
N ASP A 124 -2.66 6.28 1.14
CA ASP A 124 -3.48 6.92 0.11
C ASP A 124 -3.23 6.40 -1.32
N VAL A 125 -2.82 5.13 -1.43
CA VAL A 125 -2.59 4.45 -2.72
C VAL A 125 -3.91 4.28 -3.47
N ILE A 126 -4.96 3.95 -2.72
CA ILE A 126 -6.34 3.89 -3.19
C ILE A 126 -7.08 5.05 -2.53
N SER A 127 -7.77 5.86 -3.33
CA SER A 127 -8.62 6.93 -2.81
C SER A 127 -9.96 6.35 -2.38
N ALA A 128 -10.42 6.68 -1.17
CA ALA A 128 -11.74 6.25 -0.69
C ALA A 128 -12.86 6.70 -1.63
N SER A 129 -12.72 7.88 -2.24
CA SER A 129 -13.70 8.43 -3.18
C SER A 129 -13.73 7.72 -4.54
N GLU A 130 -12.75 6.86 -4.83
CA GLU A 130 -12.63 6.14 -6.12
C GLU A 130 -13.05 4.67 -5.99
N LEU A 131 -13.39 4.21 -4.79
CA LEU A 131 -13.91 2.86 -4.54
C LEU A 131 -15.37 2.76 -4.94
N ASP A 132 -15.76 1.66 -5.55
CA ASP A 132 -17.17 1.27 -5.58
C ASP A 132 -17.56 0.74 -4.19
N HIS A 133 -18.16 1.59 -3.35
CA HIS A 133 -18.54 1.22 -1.97
C HIS A 133 -19.51 0.03 -1.87
N MET A 134 -20.14 -0.38 -2.97
CA MET A 134 -21.02 -1.57 -3.00
C MET A 134 -20.25 -2.86 -3.28
N ALA A 135 -19.05 -2.76 -3.86
CA ALA A 135 -18.24 -3.89 -4.33
C ALA A 135 -16.84 -3.97 -3.68
N GLU A 136 -16.31 -2.86 -3.18
CA GLU A 136 -14.92 -2.73 -2.73
C GLU A 136 -14.80 -2.05 -1.36
N GLY A 137 -13.98 -2.63 -0.50
CA GLY A 137 -13.53 -2.02 0.74
C GLY A 137 -12.14 -1.38 0.63
N MET A 138 -11.79 -0.55 1.62
CA MET A 138 -10.40 -0.18 1.84
C MET A 138 -9.59 -1.41 2.26
N PRO A 139 -8.40 -1.65 1.67
CA PRO A 139 -7.47 -2.65 2.17
C PRO A 139 -7.16 -2.39 3.64
N ARG A 140 -7.33 -3.43 4.46
CA ARG A 140 -7.12 -3.34 5.91
C ARG A 140 -5.69 -3.74 6.26
N ARG A 141 -5.54 -4.77 7.09
CA ARG A 141 -4.26 -5.29 7.55
C ARG A 141 -3.50 -5.93 6.38
N PRO A 142 -2.27 -5.49 6.06
CA PRO A 142 -1.49 -6.13 5.03
C PRO A 142 -1.05 -7.53 5.46
N SER A 143 -1.09 -8.47 4.52
CA SER A 143 -0.39 -9.75 4.64
C SER A 143 1.09 -9.54 4.36
N MET A 144 1.95 -10.36 4.96
CA MET A 144 3.39 -10.19 4.87
C MET A 144 4.09 -11.47 4.40
N LEU A 145 4.97 -11.28 3.41
CA LEU A 145 5.89 -12.31 2.94
C LEU A 145 7.29 -11.70 2.85
N CYS A 146 8.23 -12.26 3.62
CA CYS A 146 9.59 -11.73 3.72
C CYS A 146 9.61 -10.23 4.07
N SER A 147 10.11 -9.38 3.17
CA SER A 147 10.20 -7.92 3.33
C SER A 147 9.15 -7.16 2.51
N VAL A 148 8.01 -7.80 2.19
CA VAL A 148 6.96 -7.22 1.35
C VAL A 148 5.63 -7.26 2.08
N LEU A 149 4.95 -6.11 2.09
CA LEU A 149 3.60 -5.93 2.60
C LEU A 149 2.63 -5.95 1.42
N TYR A 150 1.66 -6.86 1.45
CA TYR A 150 0.60 -7.00 0.44
C TYR A 150 -0.72 -6.50 1.02
N PHE A 151 -1.28 -5.46 0.42
CA PHE A 151 -2.56 -4.87 0.74
C PHE A 151 -3.56 -5.32 -0.31
N LYS A 152 -4.62 -6.00 0.14
CA LYS A 152 -5.64 -6.56 -0.74
C LYS A 152 -7.03 -6.06 -0.33
N ASN A 153 -7.83 -5.70 -1.32
CA ASN A 153 -9.29 -5.67 -1.23
C ASN A 153 -9.88 -6.66 -2.26
N GLU A 154 -11.15 -6.50 -2.62
CA GLU A 154 -11.87 -7.40 -3.52
C GLU A 154 -11.25 -7.45 -4.92
N THR A 155 -10.84 -6.30 -5.46
CA THR A 155 -10.50 -6.04 -6.87
C THR A 155 -9.03 -5.69 -7.11
N THR A 156 -8.32 -5.33 -6.05
CA THR A 156 -6.98 -4.74 -6.10
C THR A 156 -6.05 -5.40 -5.08
N ILE A 157 -4.84 -5.68 -5.53
CA ILE A 157 -3.69 -5.99 -4.69
C ILE A 157 -2.60 -4.98 -5.00
N TYR A 158 -2.14 -4.25 -3.99
CA TYR A 158 -0.90 -3.48 -4.09
C TYR A 158 0.10 -3.96 -3.05
N TRP A 159 1.38 -3.77 -3.35
CA TRP A 159 2.45 -4.19 -2.45
C TRP A 159 3.53 -3.15 -2.35
N VAL A 160 4.21 -3.17 -1.19
CA VAL A 160 5.29 -2.24 -0.88
C VAL A 160 6.38 -2.99 -0.14
N HIS A 161 7.63 -2.74 -0.52
CA HIS A 161 8.78 -3.29 0.17
C HIS A 161 9.02 -2.52 1.48
N THR A 162 9.30 -3.26 2.53
CA THR A 162 9.75 -2.67 3.80
C THR A 162 11.16 -2.13 3.62
N GLU A 163 11.41 -0.95 4.17
CA GLU A 163 12.73 -0.33 4.22
C GLU A 163 13.16 -0.21 5.68
N SER A 164 14.47 -0.21 5.92
CA SER A 164 15.04 0.01 7.25
C SER A 164 15.78 1.34 7.24
N PRO A 165 15.11 2.47 7.53
CA PRO A 165 15.79 3.75 7.61
C PRO A 165 16.73 3.73 8.83
N GLU A 166 17.99 4.11 8.61
CA GLU A 166 18.98 4.25 9.68
C GLU A 166 18.58 5.43 10.58
N THR A 167 17.86 5.13 11.66
CA THR A 167 17.36 6.13 12.60
C THR A 167 17.55 5.66 14.03
N LYS A 168 17.93 6.59 14.91
CA LYS A 168 17.98 6.33 16.36
C LYS A 168 16.62 5.88 16.91
N ALA A 169 15.51 6.28 16.29
CA ALA A 169 14.18 5.82 16.65
C ALA A 169 14.05 4.29 16.51
N ARG A 170 14.54 3.69 15.42
CA ARG A 170 14.53 2.23 15.27
C ARG A 170 15.39 1.52 16.31
N GLU A 171 16.56 2.08 16.63
CA GLU A 171 17.51 1.46 17.56
C GLU A 171 17.12 1.61 19.03
N VAL A 172 16.46 2.73 19.37
CA VAL A 172 16.14 3.08 20.75
C VAL A 172 14.66 2.90 21.02
N LEU A 173 13.76 3.46 20.22
CA LEU A 173 12.32 3.46 20.50
C LEU A 173 11.68 2.08 20.32
N PHE A 174 11.93 1.43 19.17
CA PHE A 174 11.26 0.15 18.84
C PHE A 174 11.54 -0.97 19.85
N PRO A 175 12.77 -1.15 20.37
CA PRO A 175 13.02 -2.12 21.45
C PRO A 175 12.23 -1.84 22.73
N HIS A 176 12.01 -0.57 23.10
CA HIS A 176 11.26 -0.20 24.29
C HIS A 176 9.75 -0.39 24.12
N MET A 177 9.24 -0.41 22.88
CA MET A 177 7.82 -0.61 22.59
C MET A 177 7.44 -2.07 22.31
N ARG A 178 8.37 -3.02 22.40
CA ARG A 178 8.08 -4.46 22.14
C ARG A 178 7.03 -5.08 23.06
N GLY A 179 6.74 -4.45 24.20
CA GLY A 179 5.70 -4.89 25.13
C GLY A 179 4.29 -4.43 24.77
N ILE A 180 4.12 -3.61 23.73
CA ILE A 180 2.82 -3.08 23.30
C ILE A 180 2.37 -3.87 22.06
N SER A 181 1.16 -4.42 22.10
CA SER A 181 0.50 -5.05 20.95
C SER A 181 -0.44 -4.06 20.29
N PHE A 182 -0.16 -3.66 19.06
CA PHE A 182 -1.04 -2.83 18.23
C PHE A 182 -2.11 -3.68 17.49
N PHE A 183 -2.30 -4.93 17.91
CA PHE A 183 -3.38 -5.80 17.45
C PHE A 183 -4.56 -5.85 18.43
N GLU A 184 -4.31 -5.41 19.66
CA GLU A 184 -5.28 -5.25 20.74
C GLU A 184 -5.55 -3.75 20.92
N ASP A 185 -6.64 -3.39 21.57
CA ASP A 185 -7.03 -1.99 21.79
C ASP A 185 -6.74 -1.54 23.24
N ASP A 186 -6.17 -2.42 24.07
CA ASP A 186 -5.89 -2.23 25.50
C ASP A 186 -4.91 -1.08 25.82
N TRP A 187 -4.25 -0.53 24.80
CA TRP A 187 -3.36 0.64 24.91
C TRP A 187 -4.08 1.97 24.66
N ILE A 188 -5.36 1.93 24.28
CA ILE A 188 -6.23 3.10 24.15
C ILE A 188 -6.81 3.38 25.54
N ASP A 189 -6.60 4.58 26.08
CA ASP A 189 -7.15 4.98 27.37
C ASP A 189 -8.69 4.93 27.30
N GLN A 190 -9.31 4.08 28.12
CA GLN A 190 -10.77 3.84 28.14
C GLN A 190 -11.61 5.08 28.46
N GLU A 191 -11.00 6.17 28.92
CA GLU A 191 -11.69 7.44 29.20
C GLU A 191 -12.21 8.13 27.92
N GLU A 192 -11.62 7.88 26.74
CA GLU A 192 -12.11 8.46 25.48
C GLU A 192 -13.35 7.75 24.91
N GLU A 193 -13.49 6.42 25.10
CA GLU A 193 -14.67 5.65 24.64
C GLU A 193 -15.94 6.04 25.40
N GLU A 194 -15.87 6.21 26.72
CA GLU A 194 -17.01 6.68 27.53
C GLU A 194 -17.47 8.09 27.10
N LEU A 195 -16.55 8.96 26.68
CA LEU A 195 -16.85 10.32 26.21
C LEU A 195 -17.51 10.36 24.82
N THR A 196 -17.26 9.36 23.96
CA THR A 196 -17.93 9.20 22.67
C THR A 196 -19.33 8.62 22.81
N ASP A 197 -19.50 7.58 23.65
CA ASP A 197 -20.81 6.97 23.90
C ASP A 197 -21.79 7.97 24.54
N LEU A 198 -21.30 8.79 25.49
CA LEU A 198 -22.08 9.86 26.10
C LEU A 198 -22.46 10.98 25.11
N LYS A 199 -21.69 11.18 24.05
CA LYS A 199 -22.01 12.17 22.99
C LYS A 199 -23.01 11.64 21.97
N GLU A 200 -22.96 10.34 21.67
CA GLU A 200 -23.92 9.69 20.77
C GLU A 200 -25.29 9.56 21.46
N GLU A 201 -25.35 9.16 22.73
CA GLU A 201 -26.60 9.14 23.51
C GLU A 201 -27.24 10.54 23.63
N ALA A 202 -26.43 11.58 23.86
CA ALA A 202 -26.91 12.96 23.95
C ALA A 202 -27.41 13.54 22.61
N ALA A 203 -26.97 12.97 21.47
CA ALA A 203 -27.43 13.37 20.15
C ALA A 203 -28.74 12.67 19.74
N GLU A 204 -28.96 11.42 20.18
CA GLU A 204 -30.21 10.69 19.95
C GLU A 204 -31.39 11.26 20.75
N GLU A 205 -31.14 11.80 21.95
CA GLU A 205 -32.19 12.45 22.78
C GLU A 205 -32.65 13.84 22.25
N GLN A 206 -31.96 14.44 21.28
CA GLN A 206 -32.25 15.78 20.76
C GLN A 206 -33.03 15.82 19.43
N LEU A 207 -33.73 14.76 19.04
CA LEU A 207 -34.66 14.83 17.92
C LEU A 207 -36.04 15.32 18.40
N PRO A 208 -36.49 16.55 18.05
CA PRO A 208 -37.85 16.97 18.36
C PRO A 208 -38.86 16.22 17.48
N TYR A 209 -39.92 15.70 18.11
CA TYR A 209 -41.11 15.12 17.46
C TYR A 209 -41.86 16.15 16.60
#